data_AF-A0A3S1EYX7-F1
#
_entry.id   AF-A0A3S1EYX7-F1
#
_cell.length_a   1.000
_cell.length_b   1.000
_cell.length_c   1.000
_cell.angle_alpha   90.00
_cell.angle_beta   90.00
_cell.angle_gamma   90.00
#
_symmetry.space_group_name_H-M   'P 1'
#
loop_
_entity.id
_entity.type
_entity.pdbx_description
1 polymer ?
#
loop_
_entity_poly.entity_id
_entity_poly.type
_entity_poly.pdbx_seq_one_letter_code
_entity_poly.pdbx_strand_id
1 'polypeptide(L)'
;MPGTVRLHRVMTTSPEKIYRAFVEADALAKWLPPNGFTCTVHSFEARVGGTFKMSFRNFTTGDSHSFGGEYLELVPGERLLYTDRFDDPNLPGEIRV
;
A
#
# COMPACT_ATOMS: atom_id res chain seq x y z
N MET A 1 20.26 12.69 -0.03
CA MET A 1 19.44 12.60 1.20
C MET A 1 18.82 11.22 1.23
N PRO A 2 18.77 10.51 2.37
CA PRO A 2 18.04 9.25 2.42
C PRO A 2 16.55 9.51 2.16
N GLY A 3 15.93 8.74 1.26
CA GLY A 3 14.51 8.84 0.89
C GLY A 3 13.59 8.27 1.96
N THR A 4 13.64 8.82 3.18
CA THR A 4 12.85 8.34 4.32
C THR A 4 11.67 9.28 4.60
N VAL A 5 10.47 8.71 4.65
CA VAL A 5 9.23 9.41 5.04
C VAL A 5 8.75 8.84 6.37
N ARG A 6 8.34 9.72 7.30
CA ARG A 6 7.77 9.33 8.60
C ARG A 6 6.43 10.02 8.81
N LEU A 7 5.39 9.23 9.05
CA LEU A 7 4.04 9.72 9.30
C LEU A 7 3.59 9.24 10.69
N HIS A 8 3.05 10.15 11.50
CA HIS A 8 2.46 9.84 12.80
C HIS A 8 1.05 10.43 12.87
N ARG A 9 0.07 9.63 13.26
CA ARG A 9 -1.34 10.02 13.39
C ARG A 9 -1.95 9.31 14.59
N VAL A 10 -2.86 10.01 15.28
CA VAL A 10 -3.72 9.42 16.32
C VAL A 10 -5.12 9.32 15.73
N MET A 11 -5.73 8.14 15.80
CA MET A 11 -7.06 7.87 15.23
C MET A 11 -8.02 7.38 16.30
N THR A 12 -9.25 7.89 16.29
CA THR A 12 -10.32 7.52 17.23
C THR A 12 -11.01 6.23 16.79
N THR A 13 -10.29 5.11 16.83
CA THR A 13 -10.78 3.77 16.45
C THR A 13 -9.95 2.68 17.12
N SER A 14 -10.35 1.40 16.98
CA SER A 14 -9.54 0.27 17.43
C SER A 14 -8.34 0.02 16.51
N PRO A 15 -7.20 -0.48 17.05
CA PRO A 15 -6.04 -0.90 16.26
C PRO A 15 -6.39 -1.96 15.22
N GLU A 16 -7.26 -2.92 15.58
CA GLU A 16 -7.74 -3.97 14.66
C GLU A 16 -8.42 -3.42 13.40
N LYS A 17 -9.23 -2.36 13.53
CA LYS A 17 -9.89 -1.74 12.38
C LYS A 17 -8.88 -1.05 11.47
N ILE A 18 -7.84 -0.43 12.03
CA ILE A 18 -6.74 0.15 11.24
C ILE A 18 -5.95 -0.95 10.56
N TYR A 19 -5.57 -2.01 11.28
CA TYR A 19 -4.85 -3.14 10.72
C TYR A 19 -5.58 -3.74 9.52
N ARG A 20 -6.87 -4.05 9.67
CA ARG A 20 -7.72 -4.53 8.56
C ARG A 20 -7.77 -3.57 7.38
N ALA A 21 -7.74 -2.25 7.60
CA ALA A 21 -7.67 -1.29 6.51
C ALA A 21 -6.40 -1.41 5.65
N PHE A 22 -5.32 -1.99 6.17
CA PHE A 22 -4.07 -2.25 5.43
C PHE A 22 -3.93 -3.67 4.90
N VAL A 23 -4.80 -4.61 5.29
CA VAL A 23 -4.72 -6.03 4.89
C VAL A 23 -6.01 -6.55 4.24
N GLU A 24 -6.93 -5.65 3.88
CA GLU A 24 -8.12 -5.95 3.10
C GLU A 24 -8.08 -5.17 1.79
N ALA A 25 -8.19 -5.88 0.67
CA ALA A 25 -8.00 -5.32 -0.67
C ALA A 25 -9.02 -4.21 -1.01
N ASP A 26 -10.28 -4.40 -0.62
CA ASP A 26 -11.36 -3.45 -0.82
C ASP A 26 -11.20 -2.19 0.05
N ALA A 27 -10.68 -2.34 1.28
CA ALA A 27 -10.32 -1.20 2.12
C ALA A 27 -9.18 -0.39 1.49
N LEU A 28 -8.09 -1.03 1.08
CA LEU A 28 -6.95 -0.38 0.41
C LEU A 28 -7.39 0.36 -0.85
N ALA A 29 -8.23 -0.27 -1.67
CA ALA A 29 -8.76 0.36 -2.87
C ALA A 29 -9.53 1.66 -2.59
N LYS A 30 -10.12 1.77 -1.39
CA LYS A 30 -10.94 2.90 -0.97
C LYS A 30 -10.14 4.06 -0.38
N TRP A 31 -9.12 3.79 0.44
CA TRP A 31 -8.45 4.86 1.22
C TRP A 31 -7.02 5.17 0.75
N LEU A 32 -6.30 4.20 0.19
CA LEU A 32 -4.90 4.35 -0.19
C LEU A 32 -4.65 5.33 -1.36
N PRO A 33 -5.49 5.37 -2.44
CA PRO A 33 -5.22 6.30 -3.53
C PRO A 33 -5.39 7.76 -3.06
N PRO A 34 -4.45 8.67 -3.40
CA PRO A 34 -4.62 10.09 -3.14
C PRO A 34 -5.87 10.66 -3.82
N ASN A 35 -6.33 11.82 -3.35
CA ASN A 35 -7.44 12.54 -3.99
C ASN A 35 -7.20 12.70 -5.50
N GLY A 36 -8.21 12.36 -6.30
CA GLY A 36 -8.13 12.39 -7.77
C GLY A 36 -7.63 11.09 -8.42
N PHE A 37 -7.24 10.09 -7.63
CA PHE A 37 -6.84 8.77 -8.11
C PHE A 37 -7.86 7.69 -7.73
N THR A 38 -7.94 6.66 -8.56
CA THR A 38 -8.65 5.40 -8.27
C THR A 38 -7.63 4.27 -8.17
N CYS A 39 -7.86 3.32 -7.25
CA CYS A 39 -7.02 2.14 -7.09
C CYS A 39 -7.67 0.90 -7.71
N THR A 40 -6.86 0.13 -8.45
CA THR A 40 -7.18 -1.26 -8.84
C THR A 40 -6.23 -2.19 -8.11
N VAL A 41 -6.77 -3.17 -7.39
CA VAL A 41 -6.00 -4.26 -6.78
C VAL A 41 -6.01 -5.45 -7.74
N HIS A 42 -4.84 -5.78 -8.30
CA HIS A 42 -4.68 -6.84 -9.31
C HIS A 42 -4.50 -8.22 -8.66
N SER A 43 -3.72 -8.29 -7.59
CA SER A 43 -3.54 -9.48 -6.75
C SER A 43 -3.24 -9.05 -5.32
N PHE A 44 -3.62 -9.89 -4.35
CA PHE A 44 -3.48 -9.55 -2.95
C PHE A 44 -3.45 -10.79 -2.05
N GLU A 45 -2.33 -11.04 -1.39
CA GLU A 45 -2.14 -12.18 -0.48
C GLU A 45 -1.68 -11.67 0.90
N ALA A 46 -2.62 -11.39 1.80
CA ALA A 46 -2.36 -10.88 3.15
C ALA A 46 -1.80 -11.95 4.11
N ARG A 47 -0.62 -12.46 3.83
CA ARG A 47 0.14 -13.39 4.67
C ARG A 47 1.64 -13.11 4.53
N VAL A 48 2.45 -13.48 5.52
CA VAL A 48 3.91 -13.36 5.41
C VAL A 48 4.41 -14.18 4.22
N GLY A 49 5.26 -13.57 3.38
CA GLY A 49 5.71 -14.11 2.09
C GLY A 49 4.67 -14.00 0.96
N GLY A 50 3.47 -13.48 1.25
CA GLY A 50 2.46 -13.17 0.26
C GLY A 50 2.75 -11.87 -0.48
N THR A 51 2.34 -11.80 -1.74
CA THR A 51 2.57 -10.62 -2.58
C THR A 51 1.30 -9.82 -2.83
N PHE A 52 1.48 -8.55 -3.19
CA PHE A 52 0.39 -7.70 -3.66
C PHE A 52 0.80 -6.95 -4.94
N LYS A 53 -0.20 -6.63 -5.75
CA LYS A 53 -0.06 -5.80 -6.94
C LYS A 53 -1.21 -4.83 -7.08
N MET A 54 -0.90 -3.55 -7.26
CA MET A 54 -1.90 -2.50 -7.39
C MET A 54 -1.52 -1.52 -8.50
N SER A 55 -2.50 -0.73 -8.95
CA SER A 55 -2.26 0.45 -9.78
C SER A 55 -3.13 1.61 -9.36
N PHE A 56 -2.54 2.80 -9.32
CA PHE A 56 -3.27 4.05 -9.18
C PHE A 56 -3.42 4.71 -10.53
N ARG A 57 -4.68 4.95 -10.91
CA ARG A 57 -5.05 5.67 -12.12
C ARG A 57 -5.57 7.05 -11.78
N ASN A 58 -4.99 8.08 -12.39
CA ASN A 58 -5.51 9.44 -12.30
C ASN A 58 -6.87 9.50 -13.01
N PHE A 59 -7.91 9.93 -12.32
CA PHE A 59 -9.27 9.94 -12.85
C PHE A 59 -9.46 10.97 -13.98
N THR A 60 -8.66 12.03 -14.01
CA THR A 60 -8.77 13.11 -15.00
C THR A 60 -7.95 12.83 -16.24
N THR A 61 -6.69 12.42 -16.08
CA THR A 61 -5.77 12.23 -17.23
C THR A 61 -5.81 10.80 -17.79
N GLY A 62 -6.24 9.83 -16.98
CA GLY A 62 -6.18 8.41 -17.34
C GLY A 62 -4.81 7.76 -17.14
N ASP A 63 -3.79 8.54 -16.77
CA ASP A 63 -2.44 8.02 -16.49
C ASP A 63 -2.47 7.03 -15.32
N SER A 64 -1.64 5.99 -15.40
CA SER A 64 -1.62 4.92 -14.41
C SER A 64 -0.21 4.53 -14.03
N HIS A 65 0.01 4.31 -12.74
CA HIS A 65 1.25 3.76 -12.20
C HIS A 65 0.95 2.49 -11.41
N SER A 66 1.68 1.42 -11.73
CA SER A 66 1.59 0.14 -11.02
C SER A 66 2.79 -0.07 -10.12
N PHE A 67 2.52 -0.74 -9.02
CA PHE A 67 3.48 -1.04 -7.96
C PHE A 67 3.05 -2.29 -7.21
N GLY A 68 3.94 -2.82 -6.38
CA GLY A 68 3.68 -4.01 -5.59
C GLY A 68 4.90 -4.45 -4.79
N GLY A 69 4.71 -5.48 -3.99
CA GLY A 69 5.78 -6.08 -3.22
C GLY A 69 5.29 -7.22 -2.34
N GLU A 70 6.02 -7.48 -1.26
CA GLU A 70 5.89 -8.65 -0.42
C GLU A 70 5.66 -8.27 1.05
N TYR A 71 4.74 -8.94 1.72
CA TYR A 71 4.55 -8.83 3.16
C TYR A 71 5.63 -9.59 3.93
N LEU A 72 6.44 -8.87 4.69
CA LEU A 72 7.55 -9.44 5.46
C LEU A 72 7.17 -9.74 6.92
N GLU A 73 6.25 -8.97 7.50
CA GLU A 73 5.76 -9.15 8.87
C GLU A 73 4.29 -8.71 8.97
N LEU A 74 3.48 -9.49 9.69
CA LEU A 74 2.07 -9.22 9.94
C LEU A 74 1.72 -9.63 11.37
N VAL A 75 1.59 -8.65 12.26
CA VAL A 75 1.13 -8.82 13.65
C VAL A 75 -0.23 -8.15 13.79
N PRO A 76 -1.33 -8.93 13.85
CA PRO A 76 -2.70 -8.39 13.89
C PRO A 76 -2.89 -7.30 14.95
N GLY A 77 -3.44 -6.16 14.53
CA GLY A 77 -3.72 -5.03 15.41
C GLY A 77 -2.49 -4.26 15.92
N GLU A 78 -1.27 -4.65 15.54
CA GLU A 78 -0.04 -4.06 16.10
C GLU A 78 0.92 -3.53 15.02
N ARG A 79 1.29 -4.36 14.05
CA ARG A 79 2.36 -4.03 13.10
C ARG A 79 2.22 -4.77 11.77
N LEU A 80 2.64 -4.09 10.71
CA LEU A 80 2.87 -4.66 9.39
C LEU A 80 4.20 -4.15 8.85
N LEU A 81 4.86 -4.96 8.04
CA LEU A 81 6.05 -4.59 7.28
C LEU A 81 5.93 -5.18 5.88
N TYR A 82 6.08 -4.37 4.84
CA TYR A 82 6.10 -4.83 3.46
C TYR A 82 7.12 -4.10 2.61
N THR A 83 7.49 -4.71 1.49
CA THR A 83 8.24 -4.04 0.43
C THR A 83 7.27 -3.40 -0.57
N ASP A 84 7.70 -2.29 -1.19
CA ASP A 84 6.96 -1.67 -2.28
C ASP A 84 7.95 -1.21 -3.37
N ARG A 85 7.62 -1.50 -4.61
CA ARG A 85 8.41 -1.15 -5.78
C ARG A 85 7.50 -0.77 -6.94
N PHE A 86 7.84 0.34 -7.60
CA PHE A 86 7.22 0.74 -8.86
C PHE A 86 7.68 -0.15 -10.01
N ASP A 87 6.78 -0.38 -10.98
CA ASP A 87 7.15 -1.05 -12.23
C ASP A 87 7.89 -0.13 -13.20
N ASP A 88 7.75 1.19 -13.02
CA ASP A 88 8.39 2.18 -13.89
C ASP A 88 9.92 2.04 -13.78
N PRO A 89 10.63 1.69 -14.87
CA PRO A 89 12.08 1.51 -14.86
C PRO A 89 12.84 2.79 -14.50
N ASN A 90 12.20 3.96 -14.62
CA ASN A 90 12.77 5.26 -14.25
C ASN A 90 12.62 5.58 -12.76
N LEU A 91 11.87 4.77 -12.00
CA LEU A 91 11.72 4.86 -10.56
C LEU A 91 12.31 3.62 -9.86
N PRO A 92 13.62 3.36 -10.01
CA PRO A 92 14.24 2.18 -9.43
C PRO A 92 14.32 2.28 -7.91
N GLY A 93 14.30 1.12 -7.27
CA GLY A 93 14.46 0.99 -5.83
C GLY A 93 13.39 0.12 -5.22
N GLU A 94 13.59 -0.19 -3.95
CA GLU A 94 12.62 -0.88 -3.10
C GLU A 94 12.42 -0.02 -1.85
N ILE A 95 11.16 0.21 -1.52
CA ILE A 95 10.72 0.92 -0.33
C ILE A 95 10.36 -0.14 0.71
N ARG A 96 10.75 0.11 1.97
CA ARG A 96 10.28 -0.68 3.12
C ARG A 96 9.28 0.16 3.89
N VAL A 97 8.06 -0.34 4.01
CA VAL A 97 6.93 0.31 4.69
C VAL A 97 6.60 -0.44 5.96
#